data_AF-S8EGP2-F1
#
_entry.id   AF-S8EGP2-F1
#
_cell.length_a   1.000
_cell.length_b   1.000
_cell.length_c   1.000
_cell.angle_alpha   90.00
_cell.angle_beta   90.00
_cell.angle_gamma   90.00
#
_symmetry.space_group_name_H-M   'P 1'
#
loop_
_entity.id
_entity.type
_entity.pdbx_description
1 polymer ?
#
loop_
_entity_poly.entity_id
_entity_poly.type
_entity_poly.pdbx_seq_one_letter_code
_entity_poly.pdbx_strand_id
1 'polypeptide(L)'
;MVLSSAARDLRTALDDFRRERMITKFGEAMLDAYGASVIMPDAALDRLVECANTQKIASIEDIRREVGKQWSKVHKHGDTVLSLVKRHFPPEVPFVSTPLASRAQVLNTSGSTVTPSSPTRARAGPDAAATPARPAVKRYKCSACHAVGHNSEYLTFVVCFR
;
A
#
# COMPACT_ATOMS: atom_id res chain seq x y z
N MET A 1 10.21 5.51 26.81
CA MET A 1 10.64 5.64 25.40
C MET A 1 10.47 7.08 24.98
N VAL A 2 11.55 7.78 24.63
CA VAL A 2 11.49 9.19 24.19
C VAL A 2 11.06 9.17 22.71
N LEU A 3 9.86 9.68 22.42
CA LEU A 3 9.40 9.84 21.03
C LEU A 3 10.27 10.90 20.34
N SER A 4 10.83 10.56 19.18
CA SER A 4 11.56 11.49 18.32
C SER A 4 10.70 12.73 18.00
N SER A 5 11.30 13.88 17.72
CA SER A 5 10.55 15.08 17.31
C SER A 5 9.67 14.80 16.10
N ALA A 6 10.20 14.09 15.10
CA ALA A 6 9.45 13.64 13.92
C ALA A 6 8.25 12.74 14.26
N ALA A 7 8.38 11.86 15.26
CA ALA A 7 7.27 11.03 15.73
C ALA A 7 6.16 11.86 16.41
N ARG A 8 6.53 12.90 17.16
CA ARG A 8 5.57 13.84 17.75
C ARG A 8 4.87 14.68 16.68
N ASP A 9 5.60 15.14 15.67
CA ASP A 9 5.03 15.91 14.56
C ASP A 9 4.07 15.05 13.72
N LEU A 10 4.43 13.80 13.43
CA LEU A 10 3.55 12.84 12.77
C LEU A 10 2.29 12.58 13.61
N ARG A 11 2.44 12.43 14.93
CA ARG A 11 1.30 12.25 15.83
C ARG A 11 0.31 13.41 15.70
N THR A 12 0.80 14.65 15.77
CA THR A 12 -0.02 15.87 15.60
C THR A 12 -0.68 15.92 14.23
N ALA A 13 0.06 15.63 13.16
CA ALA A 13 -0.49 15.64 11.80
C ALA A 13 -1.59 14.59 11.59
N LEU A 14 -1.45 13.40 12.20
CA LEU A 14 -2.50 12.38 12.20
C LEU A 14 -3.70 12.81 13.04
N ASP A 15 -3.48 13.55 14.13
CA ASP A 15 -4.51 14.12 15.00
C ASP A 15 -5.35 15.19 14.26
N ASP A 16 -4.69 16.08 13.53
CA ASP A 16 -5.36 17.08 12.69
C ASP A 16 -6.13 16.41 11.55
N PHE A 17 -5.52 15.40 10.90
CA PHE A 17 -6.18 14.62 9.86
C PHE A 17 -7.47 13.96 10.35
N ARG A 18 -7.47 13.33 11.54
CA ARG A 18 -8.69 12.72 12.09
C ARG A 18 -9.75 13.77 12.41
N ARG A 19 -9.38 14.94 12.93
CA ARG A 19 -10.30 16.06 13.22
C ARG A 19 -10.94 16.59 11.94
N GLU A 20 -10.14 16.91 10.93
CA GLU A 20 -10.62 17.40 9.64
C GLU A 20 -11.61 16.42 9.00
N ARG A 21 -11.30 15.11 9.03
CA ARG A 21 -12.18 14.07 8.49
C ARG A 21 -13.46 13.88 9.29
N MET A 22 -13.42 14.15 10.59
CA MET A 22 -14.58 14.14 11.47
C MET A 22 -15.53 15.30 11.11
N ILE A 23 -14.98 16.52 11.04
CA ILE A 23 -15.70 17.74 10.66
C ILE A 23 -16.32 17.58 9.26
N THR A 24 -15.53 17.12 8.30
CA THR A 24 -16.00 16.94 6.91
C THR A 24 -17.16 15.96 6.79
N LYS A 25 -17.18 14.90 7.63
CA LYS A 25 -18.13 13.80 7.49
C LYS A 25 -19.35 13.92 8.40
N PHE A 26 -19.17 14.48 9.58
CA PHE A 26 -20.18 14.51 10.64
C PHE A 26 -20.47 15.93 11.18
N GLY A 27 -19.69 16.93 10.78
CA GLY A 27 -19.78 18.30 11.29
C GLY A 27 -19.03 18.52 12.61
N GLU A 28 -18.79 19.79 12.94
CA GLU A 28 -18.06 20.18 14.17
C GLU A 28 -18.77 19.74 15.45
N ALA A 29 -20.11 19.75 15.47
CA ALA A 29 -20.89 19.35 16.65
C ALA A 29 -20.63 17.89 17.07
N MET A 30 -20.37 17.01 16.10
CA MET A 30 -20.04 15.62 16.38
C MET A 30 -18.62 15.47 16.93
N LEU A 31 -17.69 16.35 16.53
CA LEU A 31 -16.31 16.34 17.03
C LEU A 31 -16.27 16.57 18.54
N ASP A 32 -17.08 17.49 19.05
CA ASP A 32 -17.18 17.77 20.48
C ASP A 32 -17.85 16.62 21.25
N ALA A 33 -18.88 15.99 20.66
CA ALA A 33 -19.65 14.95 21.32
C ALA A 33 -18.94 13.58 21.41
N TYR A 34 -18.24 13.15 20.35
CA TYR A 34 -17.64 11.80 20.26
C TYR A 34 -16.12 11.79 20.10
N GLY A 35 -15.51 12.94 19.85
CA GLY A 35 -14.09 13.04 19.56
C GLY A 35 -13.68 12.45 18.20
N ALA A 36 -12.43 12.68 17.82
CA ALA A 36 -11.88 12.20 16.56
C ALA A 36 -11.54 10.69 16.55
N SER A 37 -11.63 10.02 17.69
CA SER A 37 -11.37 8.58 17.86
C SER A 37 -12.33 7.69 17.05
N VAL A 38 -13.49 8.23 16.63
CA VAL A 38 -14.46 7.56 15.73
C VAL A 38 -13.90 7.38 14.31
N ILE A 39 -13.03 8.28 13.86
CA ILE A 39 -12.39 8.19 12.54
C ILE A 39 -11.21 7.22 12.58
N MET A 40 -10.37 7.36 13.60
CA MET A 40 -9.18 6.55 13.83
C MET A 40 -8.98 6.38 15.34
N PRO A 41 -9.01 5.14 15.87
CA PRO A 41 -8.81 4.91 17.30
C PRO A 41 -7.41 5.33 17.74
N ASP A 42 -7.28 5.81 18.98
CA ASP A 42 -6.00 6.25 19.55
C ASP A 42 -4.94 5.14 19.53
N ALA A 43 -5.35 3.89 19.79
CA ALA A 43 -4.46 2.73 19.72
C ALA A 43 -3.88 2.48 18.30
N ALA A 44 -4.64 2.80 17.24
CA ALA A 44 -4.14 2.68 15.88
C ALA A 44 -3.14 3.81 15.57
N LEU A 45 -3.38 5.01 16.11
CA LEU A 45 -2.49 6.17 15.95
C LEU A 45 -1.15 5.92 16.65
N ASP A 46 -1.15 5.47 17.90
CA ASP A 46 0.07 5.15 18.64
C ASP A 46 0.89 4.05 17.91
N ARG A 47 0.23 3.00 17.40
CA ARG A 47 0.89 1.95 16.61
C ARG A 47 1.46 2.47 15.29
N LEU A 48 0.76 3.38 14.61
CA LEU A 48 1.23 4.01 13.39
C LEU A 48 2.51 4.81 13.64
N VAL A 49 2.55 5.59 14.72
CA VAL A 49 3.73 6.37 15.10
C VAL A 49 4.90 5.46 15.48
N GLU A 50 4.65 4.37 16.22
CA GLU A 50 5.68 3.39 16.58
C GLU A 50 6.25 2.66 15.34
N CYS A 51 5.37 2.26 14.41
CA CYS A 51 5.79 1.64 13.15
C CYS A 51 6.52 2.63 12.23
N ALA A 52 6.12 3.91 12.22
CA ALA A 52 6.79 4.96 11.46
C ALA A 52 8.20 5.21 12.01
N ASN A 53 8.33 5.28 13.34
CA ASN A 53 9.61 5.50 14.00
C ASN A 53 10.60 4.34 13.79
N THR A 54 10.10 3.12 13.55
CA THR A 54 10.91 1.94 13.18
C THR A 54 11.03 1.74 11.67
N GLN A 55 10.47 2.66 10.86
CA GLN A 55 10.40 2.57 9.39
C GLN A 55 9.83 1.22 8.87
N LYS A 56 9.00 0.55 9.68
CA LYS A 56 8.40 -0.77 9.35
C LYS A 56 7.26 -0.66 8.32
N ILE A 57 6.70 0.53 8.14
CA ILE A 57 5.59 0.81 7.23
C ILE A 57 6.08 1.53 5.97
N ALA A 58 6.32 0.75 4.91
CA ALA A 58 6.72 1.27 3.59
C ALA A 58 5.55 1.34 2.60
N SER A 59 4.50 0.54 2.83
CA SER A 59 3.32 0.41 1.96
C SER A 59 2.00 0.44 2.74
N ILE A 60 0.91 0.68 2.01
CA ILE A 60 -0.47 0.61 2.54
C ILE A 60 -0.76 -0.80 3.09
N GLU A 61 -0.16 -1.83 2.50
CA GLU A 61 -0.29 -3.20 2.99
C GLU A 61 0.35 -3.41 4.37
N ASP A 62 1.45 -2.72 4.66
CA ASP A 62 2.06 -2.75 5.99
C ASP A 62 1.15 -2.08 7.02
N ILE A 63 0.57 -0.93 6.66
CA ILE A 63 -0.44 -0.26 7.49
C ILE A 63 -1.62 -1.21 7.74
N ARG A 64 -2.11 -1.88 6.70
CA ARG A 64 -3.22 -2.84 6.83
C ARG A 64 -2.88 -4.02 7.75
N ARG A 65 -1.64 -4.52 7.68
CA ARG A 65 -1.19 -5.63 8.53
C ARG A 65 -1.08 -5.21 10.01
N GLU A 66 -0.49 -4.06 10.29
CA GLU A 66 -0.19 -3.63 11.67
C GLU A 66 -1.41 -2.99 12.36
N VAL A 67 -2.15 -2.13 11.67
CA VAL A 67 -3.28 -1.38 12.23
C VAL A 67 -4.65 -1.74 11.65
N GLY A 68 -4.72 -2.53 10.56
CA GLY A 68 -6.00 -2.88 9.92
C GLY A 68 -6.95 -3.69 10.81
N LYS A 69 -6.45 -4.36 11.87
CA LYS A 69 -7.30 -5.00 12.89
C LYS A 69 -8.09 -4.00 13.73
N GLN A 70 -7.50 -2.83 14.00
CA GLN A 70 -8.10 -1.78 14.83
C GLN A 70 -8.75 -0.68 13.97
N TRP A 71 -8.33 -0.56 12.72
CA TRP A 71 -8.76 0.49 11.82
C TRP A 71 -9.29 -0.08 10.50
N SER A 72 -10.60 -0.29 10.43
CA SER A 72 -11.26 -0.84 9.23
C SER A 72 -11.31 0.14 8.05
N LYS A 73 -10.92 1.41 8.23
CA LYS A 73 -10.94 2.45 7.19
C LYS A 73 -9.58 2.63 6.48
N VAL A 74 -8.62 1.72 6.69
CA VAL A 74 -7.31 1.74 6.01
C VAL A 74 -7.47 1.82 4.49
N HIS A 75 -8.43 1.13 3.88
CA HIS A 75 -8.63 1.19 2.42
C HIS A 75 -9.02 2.60 1.92
N LYS A 76 -9.66 3.42 2.75
CA LYS A 76 -10.13 4.77 2.34
C LYS A 76 -9.15 5.88 2.68
N HIS A 77 -8.36 5.71 3.73
CA HIS A 77 -7.50 6.76 4.27
C HIS A 77 -6.02 6.37 4.34
N GLY A 78 -5.69 5.11 4.05
CA GLY A 78 -4.33 4.58 4.14
C GLY A 78 -3.35 5.27 3.19
N ASP A 79 -3.80 5.71 2.02
CA ASP A 79 -2.95 6.46 1.07
C ASP A 79 -2.56 7.85 1.60
N THR A 80 -3.53 8.59 2.14
CA THR A 80 -3.27 9.90 2.76
C THR A 80 -2.38 9.76 4.00
N VAL A 81 -2.63 8.74 4.82
CA VAL A 81 -1.81 8.44 6.00
C VAL A 81 -0.40 8.02 5.60
N LEU A 82 -0.24 7.20 4.56
CA LEU A 82 1.07 6.80 4.05
C LEU A 82 1.86 8.02 3.54
N SER A 83 1.18 8.96 2.88
CA SER A 83 1.77 10.22 2.44
C SER A 83 2.27 11.08 3.62
N LEU A 84 1.49 11.14 4.71
CA LEU A 84 1.92 11.80 5.95
C LEU A 84 3.14 11.10 6.57
N VAL A 85 3.11 9.77 6.67
CA VAL A 85 4.23 8.99 7.21
C VAL A 85 5.51 9.25 6.41
N LYS A 86 5.45 9.19 5.07
CA LYS A 86 6.60 9.44 4.18
C LYS A 86 7.13 10.87 4.29
N ARG A 87 6.29 11.84 4.61
CA ARG A 87 6.68 13.24 4.79
C ARG A 87 7.50 13.46 6.07
N HIS A 88 7.18 12.73 7.14
CA HIS A 88 7.91 12.84 8.42
C HIS A 88 9.07 11.83 8.53
N PHE A 89 8.96 10.69 7.86
CA PHE A 89 9.97 9.63 7.80
C PHE A 89 10.28 9.30 6.33
N PRO A 90 11.10 10.14 5.66
CA PRO A 90 11.50 9.86 4.29
C PRO A 90 12.26 8.53 4.23
N PRO A 91 12.00 7.67 3.22
CA PRO A 91 12.79 6.46 3.04
C PRO A 91 14.25 6.87 2.74
N GLU A 92 15.21 6.23 3.42
CA GLU A 92 16.63 6.37 3.06
C GLU A 92 16.80 5.88 1.63
N VAL A 93 17.03 6.80 0.70
CA VAL A 93 17.46 6.45 -0.64
C VAL A 93 18.92 5.99 -0.56
N PRO A 94 19.27 4.81 -1.08
CA PRO A 94 20.67 4.43 -1.16
C PRO A 94 21.37 5.46 -2.06
N PHE A 95 22.34 6.16 -1.51
CA PHE A 95 23.20 7.06 -2.25
C PHE A 95 23.76 6.30 -3.44
N VAL A 96 23.36 6.68 -4.65
CA VAL A 96 23.92 6.14 -5.88
C VAL A 96 25.35 6.68 -5.95
N SER A 97 26.32 5.87 -5.57
CA SER A 97 27.73 6.14 -5.82
C SER A 97 27.90 6.33 -7.32
N THR A 98 27.99 7.59 -7.77
CA THR A 98 28.39 7.94 -9.13
C THR A 98 29.70 7.22 -9.44
N PRO A 99 29.75 6.28 -10.40
CA PRO A 99 31.01 5.69 -10.79
C PRO A 99 31.90 6.78 -11.38
N LEU A 100 33.07 6.98 -10.79
CA LEU A 100 34.13 7.83 -11.30
C LEU A 100 34.56 7.25 -12.66
N ALA A 101 34.18 7.90 -13.76
CA ALA A 101 34.56 7.48 -15.09
C ALA A 101 36.09 7.58 -15.24
N SER A 102 36.78 6.45 -15.13
CA SER A 102 38.20 6.34 -15.46
C SER A 102 38.42 6.68 -16.93
N ARG A 103 39.29 7.67 -17.15
CA ARG A 103 39.69 8.20 -18.46
C ARG A 103 40.35 7.10 -19.28
N ALA A 104 39.68 6.58 -20.30
CA ALA A 104 40.24 5.62 -21.24
C ALA A 104 41.26 6.32 -22.17
N GLN A 105 42.52 5.91 -22.10
CA GLN A 105 43.50 6.08 -23.18
C GLN A 105 44.11 4.72 -23.46
N VAL A 106 43.81 4.11 -24.61
CA VAL A 106 44.82 3.41 -25.43
C VAL A 106 44.36 3.38 -26.89
N LEU A 107 45.20 3.91 -27.76
CA LEU A 107 45.17 3.75 -29.21
C LEU A 107 45.68 2.36 -29.63
N ASN A 108 45.28 1.96 -30.84
CA ASN A 108 46.00 1.13 -31.83
C ASN A 108 45.70 -0.37 -32.02
N THR A 109 45.03 -0.64 -33.15
CA THR A 109 45.56 -1.37 -34.34
C THR A 109 45.34 -2.89 -34.48
N SER A 110 44.41 -3.18 -35.41
CA SER A 110 44.40 -4.18 -36.51
C SER A 110 44.61 -5.67 -36.26
N GLY A 111 43.69 -6.49 -36.79
CA GLY A 111 43.98 -7.87 -37.20
C GLY A 111 42.78 -8.82 -37.38
N SER A 112 42.29 -8.92 -38.62
CA SER A 112 41.69 -10.07 -39.33
C SER A 112 40.74 -11.10 -38.67
N THR A 113 39.53 -11.15 -39.25
CA THR A 113 38.94 -12.28 -40.02
C THR A 113 38.75 -13.64 -39.35
N VAL A 114 37.49 -14.04 -39.08
CA VAL A 114 36.74 -15.13 -39.78
C VAL A 114 35.27 -15.22 -39.32
N THR A 115 34.37 -15.35 -40.31
CA THR A 115 32.94 -15.76 -40.32
C THR A 115 32.75 -17.25 -39.96
N PRO A 116 31.54 -17.91 -39.97
CA PRO A 116 30.14 -17.52 -40.33
C PRO A 116 29.10 -17.94 -39.22
N SER A 117 27.78 -17.70 -39.25
CA SER A 117 26.74 -18.24 -40.14
C SER A 117 25.32 -17.74 -39.76
N SER A 118 24.44 -17.76 -40.78
CA SER A 118 22.97 -17.89 -40.74
C SER A 118 22.10 -16.63 -40.92
N PRO A 119 21.42 -16.48 -42.07
CA PRO A 119 20.33 -15.55 -42.27
C PRO A 119 18.93 -16.21 -42.18
N THR A 120 18.05 -15.48 -41.49
CA THR A 120 16.68 -15.13 -41.88
C THR A 120 15.70 -16.23 -42.32
N ARG A 121 14.63 -16.42 -41.52
CA ARG A 121 13.30 -16.70 -42.07
C ARG A 121 12.23 -15.88 -41.35
N ALA A 122 11.60 -15.00 -42.11
CA ALA A 122 10.39 -14.28 -41.76
C ALA A 122 9.14 -15.17 -41.93
N ARG A 123 8.13 -14.97 -41.07
CA ARG A 123 6.67 -15.11 -41.30
C ARG A 123 5.98 -14.49 -40.08
N ALA A 124 5.39 -13.30 -40.21
CA ALA A 124 3.99 -13.05 -40.59
C ALA A 124 2.99 -13.61 -39.55
N GLY A 125 2.20 -12.71 -38.94
CA GLY A 125 1.21 -12.93 -37.86
C GLY A 125 -0.04 -13.73 -38.28
N PRO A 126 -1.26 -13.50 -37.75
CA PRO A 126 -1.76 -12.48 -36.80
C PRO A 126 -2.64 -13.06 -35.66
N ASP A 127 -3.30 -12.17 -34.91
CA ASP A 127 -4.56 -12.37 -34.14
C ASP A 127 -4.65 -13.46 -33.05
N ALA A 128 -4.87 -13.02 -31.81
CA ALA A 128 -6.17 -13.21 -31.14
C ALA A 128 -6.09 -12.77 -29.67
N ALA A 129 -7.04 -11.90 -29.31
CA ALA A 129 -7.40 -11.60 -27.95
C ALA A 129 -7.76 -12.87 -27.17
N ALA A 130 -7.18 -13.06 -25.98
CA ALA A 130 -7.72 -13.99 -25.00
C ALA A 130 -7.32 -13.57 -23.57
N THR A 131 -8.29 -12.96 -22.91
CA THR A 131 -8.45 -12.72 -21.48
C THR A 131 -7.96 -13.89 -20.61
N PRO A 132 -7.11 -13.69 -19.59
CA PRO A 132 -6.96 -14.69 -18.54
C PRO A 132 -8.20 -14.65 -17.63
N ALA A 133 -9.02 -15.69 -17.75
CA ALA A 133 -10.17 -15.94 -16.88
C ALA A 133 -9.72 -16.09 -15.42
N ARG A 134 -10.39 -15.34 -14.52
CA ARG A 134 -10.26 -15.48 -13.07
C ARG A 134 -10.64 -16.90 -12.62
N PRO A 135 -9.93 -17.49 -11.64
CA PRO A 135 -10.36 -18.76 -11.06
C PRO A 135 -11.71 -18.59 -10.35
N ALA A 136 -12.66 -19.46 -10.71
CA ALA A 136 -13.98 -19.50 -10.11
C ALA A 136 -13.88 -19.91 -8.62
N VAL A 137 -14.18 -18.96 -7.73
CA VAL A 137 -14.25 -19.22 -6.28
C VAL A 137 -15.43 -20.15 -6.02
N LYS A 138 -15.15 -21.36 -5.49
CA LYS A 138 -16.18 -22.31 -5.06
C LYS A 138 -17.10 -21.63 -4.04
N ARG A 139 -18.37 -21.48 -4.39
CA ARG A 139 -19.36 -20.88 -3.50
C ARG A 139 -19.83 -21.92 -2.47
N TYR A 140 -19.48 -21.71 -1.22
CA TYR A 140 -19.97 -22.53 -0.12
C TYR A 140 -21.42 -22.16 0.22
N LYS A 141 -22.27 -23.18 0.41
CA LYS A 141 -23.67 -23.02 0.83
C LYS A 141 -23.73 -22.95 2.36
N CYS A 142 -24.59 -22.11 2.91
CA CYS A 142 -24.80 -22.02 4.37
C CYS A 142 -25.41 -23.33 4.90
N SER A 143 -24.86 -23.92 5.96
CA SER A 143 -25.36 -25.18 6.52
C SER A 143 -26.70 -25.06 7.24
N ALA A 144 -27.14 -23.84 7.59
CA ALA A 144 -28.41 -23.60 8.29
C ALA A 144 -29.59 -23.35 7.34
N CYS A 145 -29.36 -22.71 6.19
CA CYS A 145 -30.43 -22.32 5.25
C CYS A 145 -30.20 -22.79 3.81
N HIS A 146 -29.08 -23.45 3.52
CA HIS A 146 -28.66 -23.97 2.21
C HIS A 146 -28.55 -22.92 1.07
N ALA A 147 -28.76 -21.64 1.37
CA ALA A 147 -28.59 -20.55 0.43
C ALA A 147 -27.11 -20.26 0.12
N VAL A 148 -26.86 -19.77 -1.09
CA VAL A 148 -25.52 -19.48 -1.61
C VAL A 148 -25.35 -17.96 -1.72
N GLY A 149 -24.29 -17.38 -1.13
CA GLY A 149 -23.94 -15.96 -1.31
C GLY A 149 -23.78 -15.11 -0.06
N HIS A 150 -24.03 -15.66 1.15
CA HIS A 150 -23.90 -14.89 2.39
C HIS A 150 -22.48 -14.93 2.99
N ASN A 151 -21.59 -15.73 2.42
CA ASN A 151 -20.26 -16.02 2.98
C ASN A 151 -19.12 -15.51 2.07
N SER A 152 -19.32 -14.36 1.42
CA SER A 152 -18.27 -13.72 0.62
C SER A 152 -17.93 -12.33 1.16
N GLU A 153 -16.95 -12.30 2.06
CA GLU A 153 -15.88 -11.32 2.28
C GLU A 153 -16.19 -9.80 2.34
N TYR A 154 -17.44 -9.33 2.31
CA TYR A 154 -17.79 -7.96 2.67
C TYR A 154 -19.16 -7.90 3.36
N LEU A 155 -19.11 -7.85 4.70
CA LEU A 155 -20.16 -7.44 5.64
C LEU A 155 -21.50 -6.99 5.03
N THR A 156 -22.49 -7.86 5.13
CA THR A 156 -23.85 -7.42 5.48
C THR A 156 -24.40 -8.46 6.45
N PHE A 157 -24.68 -8.05 7.68
CA PHE A 157 -25.38 -8.88 8.67
C PHE A 157 -26.74 -9.27 8.09
N VAL A 158 -26.83 -10.46 7.49
CA VAL A 158 -28.12 -11.08 7.18
C VAL A 158 -28.40 -12.05 8.31
N VAL A 159 -29.14 -11.58 9.30
CA VAL A 159 -29.66 -12.39 10.40
C VAL A 159 -30.63 -13.40 9.78
N CYS A 160 -30.27 -14.68 9.80
CA CYS A 160 -31.20 -15.76 9.47
C CYS A 160 -32.24 -15.86 10.59
N PHE A 161 -33.46 -15.39 10.34
CA PHE A 161 -34.61 -15.72 11.19
C PHE A 161 -35.10 -17.14 10.86
N ARG A 162 -35.35 -17.91 11.91
CA ARG A 162 -35.84 -19.29 11.86
C ARG A 162 -37.34 -19.33 11.59
#